data_AF-A0A957QS41-F1
#
_entry.id   AF-A0A957QS41-F1
#
_cell.length_a   1.000
_cell.length_b   1.000
_cell.length_c   1.000
_cell.angle_alpha   90.00
_cell.angle_beta   90.00
_cell.angle_gamma   90.00
#
_symmetry.space_group_name_H-M   'P 1'
#
loop_
_entity.id
_entity.type
_entity.pdbx_description
1 polymer ?
#
loop_
_entity_poly.entity_id
_entity_poly.type
_entity_poly.pdbx_seq_one_letter_code
_entity_poly.pdbx_strand_id
1 'polypeptide(L)' 'MSYFLFLALFLGIPIVLLLAQLRWEKRPTPAIWQNMSVRQALLIIIALALFYTTPWDNYLVATRVWWYDPALVTGLTIG' A
#
# COMPACT_ATOMS: atom_id res chain seq x y z
N MET A 1 12.43 -10.94 -11.13
CA MET A 1 12.50 -10.79 -9.66
C MET A 1 11.19 -11.30 -9.08
N SER A 2 11.19 -11.94 -7.91
CA SER A 2 9.91 -12.31 -7.27
C SER A 2 9.14 -11.04 -6.89
N TYR A 3 7.82 -11.11 -6.89
CA TYR A 3 6.97 -9.98 -6.49
C TYR A 3 7.32 -9.47 -5.08
N PHE A 4 7.64 -10.38 -4.15
CA PHE A 4 8.12 -10.03 -2.81
C PHE A 4 9.42 -9.24 -2.82
N LEU A 5 10.40 -9.62 -3.63
CA LEU A 5 11.66 -8.90 -3.71
C LEU A 5 11.46 -7.50 -4.30
N PHE A 6 10.60 -7.39 -5.32
CA PHE A 6 10.20 -6.09 -5.86
C PHE A 6 9.57 -5.21 -4.78
N LEU A 7 8.58 -5.71 -4.04
CA LEU A 7 7.96 -4.98 -2.94
C LEU A 7 8.95 -4.59 -1.84
N ALA A 8 9.84 -5.50 -1.43
CA ALA A 8 10.82 -5.22 -0.39
C ALA A 8 11.76 -4.07 -0.78
N LEU A 9 12.21 -4.03 -2.03
CA LEU A 9 13.12 -3.00 -2.53
C LEU A 9 12.39 -1.67 -2.78
N PHE A 10 11.28 -1.70 -3.51
CA PHE A 10 10.63 -0.48 -4.00
C PHE A 10 9.60 0.11 -3.03
N LEU A 11 9.04 -0.69 -2.12
CA LEU A 11 8.08 -0.24 -1.12
C LEU A 11 8.70 -0.27 0.29
N GLY A 12 9.41 -1.35 0.63
CA GLY A 12 10.04 -1.51 1.94
C GLY A 12 11.07 -0.43 2.25
N ILE A 13 12.00 -0.16 1.33
CA ILE A 13 13.05 0.84 1.53
C ILE A 13 12.45 2.25 1.78
N PRO A 14 11.56 2.80 0.93
CA PRO A 14 10.95 4.10 1.19
C PRO A 14 10.18 4.17 2.51
N ILE A 15 9.45 3.11 2.88
CA ILE A 15 8.72 3.07 4.16
C ILE A 15 9.70 3.14 5.34
N VAL A 16 10.79 2.36 5.31
CA VAL A 16 11.79 2.38 6.39
C VAL A 16 12.44 3.76 6.51
N LEU A 17 12.78 4.38 5.38
CA LEU A 17 13.35 5.74 5.37
C LEU A 17 12.37 6.77 5.95
N LEU A 18 11.10 6.71 5.57
CA LEU A 18 10.06 7.58 6.13
C LEU A 18 9.91 7.36 7.64
N LEU A 19 9.83 6.11 8.10
CA LEU A 19 9.72 5.80 9.53
C LEU A 19 10.95 6.26 10.33
N ALA A 20 12.15 6.13 9.75
CA ALA A 20 13.37 6.65 10.37
C ALA A 20 13.35 8.18 10.45
N GLN A 21 12.91 8.85 9.40
CA GLN A 21 12.75 10.31 9.39
C GLN A 21 11.75 10.77 10.44
N LEU A 22 10.58 10.13 10.56
CA LEU A 22 9.59 10.46 11.58
C LEU A 22 10.14 10.38 13.01
N ARG A 23 11.12 9.50 13.28
CA ARG A 23 11.79 9.44 14.60
C ARG A 23 12.75 10.59 14.86
N TRP A 24 13.31 11.18 13.81
CA TRP A 24 14.25 12.30 13.92
C TRP A 24 13.57 13.66 13.79
N GLU A 25 12.35 13.68 13.26
CA GLU A 25 11.54 14.89 13.11
C GLU A 25 11.12 15.43 14.48
N LYS A 26 11.76 16.54 14.91
CA LYS A 26 11.39 17.26 16.15
C LYS A 26 10.41 18.40 15.92
N ARG A 27 9.94 18.58 14.68
CA ARG A 27 9.07 19.69 14.31
C ARG A 27 7.67 19.43 14.87
N PRO A 28 7.06 20.41 15.56
CA PRO A 28 5.69 20.27 16.01
C PRO A 28 4.77 20.14 14.79
N THR A 29 3.80 19.23 14.88
CA THR A 29 2.80 19.02 13.83
C THR A 29 1.97 20.30 13.68
N PRO A 30 1.81 20.87 12.47
CA PRO A 30 1.06 22.12 12.31
C PRO A 30 -0.38 21.94 12.81
N ALA A 31 -0.96 22.98 13.43
CA ALA A 31 -2.27 22.92 14.08
C ALA A 31 -3.40 22.38 13.17
N ILE A 32 -3.33 22.66 11.87
CA ILE A 32 -4.30 22.18 10.85
C ILE A 32 -4.35 20.65 10.79
N TRP A 33 -3.24 19.97 11.10
CA TRP A 33 -3.12 18.51 11.08
C TRP A 33 -3.31 17.86 12.45
N GLN A 34 -3.59 18.65 13.51
CA GLN A 34 -3.80 18.11 14.86
C GLN A 34 -5.23 17.59 15.09
N ASN A 35 -6.19 18.01 14.25
CA ASN A 35 -7.60 17.61 14.39
C ASN A 35 -7.90 16.19 13.88
N MET A 36 -6.95 15.53 13.24
CA MET A 36 -7.11 14.17 12.72
C MET A 36 -5.94 13.31 13.20
N SER A 37 -6.26 12.20 13.87
CA SER A 37 -5.22 11.25 14.27
C SER A 37 -4.61 10.57 13.05
N VAL A 38 -3.32 10.21 13.14
CA VAL A 38 -2.62 9.45 12.08
C VAL A 38 -3.38 8.17 11.72
N ARG A 39 -3.98 7.50 12.70
CA ARG A 39 -4.78 6.29 12.48
C ARG A 39 -6.01 6.56 11.62
N GLN A 40 -6.73 7.66 11.87
CA GLN A 40 -7.89 8.04 11.05
C GLN A 40 -7.46 8.38 9.62
N ALA A 41 -6.39 9.15 9.45
CA ALA A 41 -5.86 9.47 8.12
C ALA A 41 -5.48 8.20 7.33
N LEU A 42 -4.81 7.25 7.99
CA LEU A 42 -4.46 5.95 7.41
C LEU A 42 -5.69 5.13 7.02
N LEU A 43 -6.71 5.06 7.89
CA LEU A 43 -7.94 4.34 7.58
C LEU A 43 -8.68 4.97 6.40
N ILE A 44 -8.74 6.30 6.32
CA ILE A 44 -9.38 7.01 5.22
C ILE A 44 -8.66 6.70 3.90
N ILE A 45 -7.33 6.80 3.86
CA ILE A 45 -6.60 6.54 2.61
C ILE A 45 -6.66 5.08 2.19
N ILE A 46 -6.64 4.14 3.15
CA ILE A 46 -6.83 2.71 2.88
C ILE A 46 -8.24 2.46 2.31
N ALA A 47 -9.27 3.00 2.97
CA ALA A 47 -10.64 2.85 2.50
C ALA A 47 -10.82 3.44 1.10
N LEU A 48 -10.32 4.66 0.87
CA LEU A 48 -10.40 5.33 -0.43
C LEU A 48 -9.70 4.51 -1.52
N ALA A 49 -8.48 4.01 -1.25
CA ALA A 49 -7.76 3.16 -2.17
C ALA A 49 -8.57 1.90 -2.50
N LEU A 50 -9.07 1.19 -1.48
CA LEU A 50 -9.85 -0.04 -1.69
C LEU A 50 -11.13 0.22 -2.48
N PHE A 51 -11.95 1.20 -2.09
CA PHE A 51 -13.20 1.49 -2.78
C PHE A 51 -12.98 2.00 -4.21
N TYR A 52 -11.87 2.70 -4.45
CA TYR A 52 -11.56 3.23 -5.77
C TYR A 52 -10.96 2.17 -6.70
N THR A 53 -9.99 1.35 -6.23
CA THR A 53 -9.27 0.43 -7.11
C THR A 53 -9.92 -0.95 -7.19
N THR A 54 -10.48 -1.48 -6.09
CA THR A 54 -10.99 -2.86 -6.04
C THR A 54 -12.07 -3.15 -7.09
N PRO A 55 -13.06 -2.26 -7.34
CA PRO A 55 -14.06 -2.53 -8.38
C PRO A 55 -13.44 -2.62 -9.78
N TRP A 56 -12.48 -1.76 -10.08
CA TRP A 56 -11.80 -1.74 -11.38
C TRP A 56 -10.88 -2.96 -11.54
N ASP A 57 -10.08 -3.27 -10.53
CA ASP A 57 -9.16 -4.42 -10.56
C ASP A 57 -9.94 -5.73 -10.76
N ASN A 58 -11.03 -5.91 -10.02
CA ASN A 58 -11.89 -7.08 -10.14
C ASN A 58 -12.59 -7.15 -11.51
N TYR A 59 -13.01 -6.01 -12.05
CA TYR A 59 -13.59 -5.94 -13.38
C TYR A 59 -12.58 -6.41 -14.44
N LEU A 60 -11.35 -5.91 -14.42
CA LEU A 60 -10.31 -6.27 -15.38
C LEU A 60 -9.96 -7.77 -15.34
N VAL A 61 -9.95 -8.36 -14.13
CA VAL A 61 -9.76 -9.79 -13.94
C VAL A 61 -10.96 -10.59 -14.47
N ALA A 62 -12.19 -10.17 -14.14
CA ALA A 62 -13.40 -10.84 -14.57
C ALA A 62 -13.57 -10.83 -16.10
N THR A 63 -13.18 -9.75 -16.77
CA THR A 63 -13.20 -9.64 -18.24
C THR A 63 -11.98 -10.23 -18.92
N ARG A 64 -11.03 -10.80 -18.16
CA ARG A 64 -9.75 -11.36 -18.65
C ARG A 64 -8.90 -10.40 -19.48
N VAL A 65 -9.06 -9.11 -19.22
CA VAL A 65 -8.16 -8.09 -19.79
C VAL A 65 -6.81 -8.12 -19.07
N TRP A 66 -6.82 -8.54 -17.80
CA TRP A 66 -5.64 -8.67 -16.96
C TRP A 66 -5.76 -9.88 -16.01
N TRP A 67 -4.64 -10.44 -15.56
CA TRP A 67 -4.59 -11.55 -14.62
C TRP A 67 -3.28 -11.57 -13.83
N TYR A 68 -3.29 -12.23 -12.67
CA TYR A 68 -2.09 -12.49 -11.88
C TYR A 68 -1.42 -13.77 -12.39
N ASP A 69 -0.14 -13.71 -12.74
CA ASP A 69 0.66 -14.91 -12.99
C ASP A 69 1.02 -15.57 -11.64
N PRO A 70 0.55 -16.79 -11.36
CA PRO A 70 0.83 -17.48 -10.10
C PRO A 70 2.32 -17.66 -9.83
N ALA A 71 3.14 -17.77 -10.88
CA ALA A 71 4.59 -17.95 -10.78
C ALA A 71 5.31 -16.69 -10.27
N LEU A 72 4.68 -15.51 -10.35
CA LEU A 72 5.27 -14.25 -9.94
C LEU A 72 4.99 -13.89 -8.47
N VAL A 73 3.95 -14.47 -7.86
CA VAL A 73 3.52 -14.13 -6.49
C VAL A 73 4.24 -15.01 -5.45
N THR A 74 3.79 -16.24 -5.25
CA THR A 74 4.41 -17.26 -4.36
C THR A 74 4.54 -18.63 -5.03
N GLY A 75 3.85 -18.86 -6.16
CA GLY A 75 3.62 -20.20 -6.71
C GLY A 75 2.68 -21.08 -5.86
N LEU A 76 2.16 -20.59 -4.74
CA LEU A 76 1.29 -21.35 -3.83
C LEU A 76 -0.18 -21.05 -4.15
N THR A 77 -0.87 -21.97 -4.82
CA THR A 77 -2.34 -21.92 -4.96
C THR A 77 -2.98 -22.64 -3.78
N ILE A 78 -3.57 -21.88 -2.85
CA ILE A 78 -4.45 -22.45 -1.82
C ILE A 78 -5.82 -22.59 -2.49
N GLY A 79 -6.22 -23.84 -2.75
CA GLY A 79 -7.50 -24.21 -3.37
C GLY A 79 -8.67 -24.06 -2.42
#